data_AF-A0A7K1SGZ5-F1
#
_entry.id   AF-A0A7K1SGZ5-F1
#
_cell.length_a   1.000
_cell.length_b   1.000
_cell.length_c   1.000
_cell.angle_alpha   90.00
_cell.angle_beta   90.00
_cell.angle_gamma   90.00
#
_symmetry.space_group_name_H-M   'P 1'
#
loop_
_entity.id
_entity.type
_entity.pdbx_description
1 polymer ?
#
loop_
_entity_poly.entity_id
_entity_poly.type
_entity_poly.pdbx_seq_one_letter_code
_entity_poly.pdbx_strand_id
1 'polypeptide(L)' 'MKKIYEGLTKRFRNAYFHRIPYKMRNAVKAKFCEEFSISEDTFGHKLSGGNSTTMTETECEWMEAVNPMEPAKAAAQS' A
#
# COMPACT_ATOMS: atom_id res chain seq x y z
N MET A 1 -16.50 -7.92 15.80
CA MET A 1 -15.81 -8.12 14.51
C MET A 1 -14.45 -7.39 14.49
N LYS A 2 -13.48 -7.75 15.35
CA LYS A 2 -12.15 -7.09 15.39
C LYS A 2 -11.05 -7.85 14.60
N LYS A 3 -11.21 -9.15 14.38
CA LYS A 3 -10.14 -10.02 13.88
C LYS A 3 -9.74 -9.83 12.40
N ILE A 4 -10.65 -9.36 11.54
CA ILE A 4 -10.40 -9.29 10.09
C ILE A 4 -9.51 -8.08 9.74
N TYR A 5 -9.81 -6.91 10.33
CA TYR A 5 -9.08 -5.67 10.07
C TYR A 5 -7.63 -5.68 10.58
N GLU A 6 -7.37 -6.27 11.75
CA GLU A 6 -6.00 -6.46 12.24
C GLU A 6 -5.18 -7.38 11.31
N GLY A 7 -5.82 -8.37 10.69
CA GLY A 7 -5.18 -9.27 9.74
C GLY A 7 -4.75 -8.56 8.45
N LEU A 8 -5.63 -7.75 7.87
CA LEU A 8 -5.36 -7.03 6.62
C LEU A 8 -4.29 -5.95 6.79
N THR A 9 -4.39 -5.12 7.83
CA THR A 9 -3.35 -4.12 8.12
C THR A 9 -2.00 -4.77 8.39
N LYS A 10 -1.97 -5.91 9.09
CA LYS A 10 -0.73 -6.67 9.31
C LYS A 10 -0.17 -7.23 8.00
N ARG A 11 -1.01 -7.82 7.13
CA ARG A 11 -0.59 -8.31 5.80
C ARG A 11 0.01 -7.19 4.96
N PHE A 12 -0.69 -6.06 4.88
CA PHE A 12 -0.26 -4.88 4.16
C PHE A 12 1.09 -4.35 4.66
N ARG A 13 1.23 -4.18 5.99
CA ARG A 13 2.50 -3.78 6.62
C ARG A 13 3.62 -4.77 6.32
N ASN A 14 3.31 -6.08 6.39
CA ASN A 14 4.30 -7.10 6.12
C ASN A 14 4.83 -7.01 4.68
N ALA A 15 3.93 -6.86 3.71
CA ALA A 15 4.30 -6.64 2.32
C ALA A 15 5.14 -5.36 2.16
N TYR A 16 4.67 -4.23 2.70
CA TYR A 16 5.33 -2.94 2.54
C TYR A 16 6.70 -2.83 3.25
N PHE A 17 6.85 -3.39 4.44
CA PHE A 17 8.11 -3.29 5.20
C PHE A 17 9.09 -4.42 4.90
N HIS A 18 8.62 -5.65 4.62
CA HIS A 18 9.52 -6.80 4.45
C HIS A 18 9.80 -7.16 2.99
N ARG A 19 8.85 -6.94 2.05
CA ARG A 19 9.08 -7.26 0.63
C ARG A 19 9.67 -6.10 -0.15
N ILE A 20 9.37 -4.86 0.26
CA ILE A 20 9.83 -3.66 -0.45
C ILE A 20 11.11 -3.12 0.18
N PRO A 21 12.22 -3.02 -0.59
CA PRO A 21 13.45 -2.40 -0.13
C PRO A 21 13.23 -0.97 0.31
N TYR A 22 13.87 -0.55 1.41
CA TYR A 22 13.68 0.79 1.99
C TYR A 22 13.74 1.94 0.97
N LYS A 23 14.73 1.87 0.05
CA LYS A 23 14.93 2.89 -1.00
C LYS A 23 13.79 2.99 -2.01
N MET A 24 12.99 1.93 -2.18
CA MET A 24 11.88 1.85 -3.14
C MET A 24 10.50 2.10 -2.48
N ARG A 25 10.43 2.13 -1.14
CA ARG A 25 9.16 2.27 -0.41
C ARG A 25 8.41 3.54 -0.77
N ASN A 26 9.09 4.67 -0.93
CA ASN A 26 8.46 5.92 -1.33
C ASN A 26 7.87 5.85 -2.75
N ALA A 27 8.57 5.19 -3.68
CA ALA A 27 8.07 5.00 -5.04
C ALA A 27 6.84 4.08 -5.05
N VAL A 28 6.87 2.97 -4.32
CA VAL A 28 5.71 2.07 -4.22
C VAL A 28 4.55 2.73 -3.50
N LYS A 29 4.80 3.53 -2.46
CA LYS A 29 3.78 4.35 -1.79
C LYS A 29 3.11 5.29 -2.78
N ALA A 30 3.88 6.01 -3.59
CA ALA A 30 3.33 6.90 -4.61
C ALA A 30 2.47 6.15 -5.63
N LYS A 31 2.93 4.99 -6.13
CA LYS A 31 2.13 4.13 -7.02
C LYS A 31 0.84 3.65 -6.36
N PHE A 32 0.90 3.23 -5.10
CA PHE A 32 -0.27 2.77 -4.38
C PHE A 32 -1.30 3.90 -4.22
N CYS A 33 -0.84 5.11 -3.87
CA CYS A 33 -1.70 6.28 -3.80
C CYS A 33 -2.36 6.60 -5.14
N GLU A 34 -1.63 6.48 -6.24
CA GLU A 34 -2.16 6.67 -7.60
C GLU A 34 -3.19 5.60 -7.97
N GLU A 35 -2.86 4.31 -7.80
CA GLU A 35 -3.73 3.18 -8.14
C GLU A 35 -5.08 3.24 -7.42
N PHE A 36 -5.05 3.50 -6.11
CA PHE A 36 -6.26 3.53 -5.27
C PHE A 36 -6.87 4.93 -5.16
N SER A 37 -6.31 5.93 -5.87
CA SER A 37 -6.76 7.33 -5.81
C SER A 37 -6.89 7.86 -4.37
N ILE A 38 -5.88 7.58 -3.55
CA ILE A 38 -5.82 8.03 -2.14
C ILE A 38 -4.66 9.00 -1.90
N SER A 39 -4.76 9.81 -0.84
CA SER A 39 -3.66 10.67 -0.41
C SER A 39 -2.57 9.90 0.36
N GLU A 40 -1.34 10.43 0.37
CA GLU A 40 -0.26 9.90 1.20
C GLU A 40 -0.61 9.91 2.71
N ASP A 41 -1.44 10.86 3.13
CA ASP A 41 -1.98 10.95 4.48
C ASP A 41 -2.92 9.77 4.78
N THR A 42 -3.84 9.47 3.85
CA THR A 42 -4.73 8.29 3.93
C THR A 42 -3.90 7.00 3.97
N PHE A 43 -2.84 6.91 3.17
CA PHE A 43 -1.89 5.80 3.22
C PHE A 43 -1.24 5.68 4.60
N GLY A 44 -0.79 6.78 5.19
CA GLY A 44 -0.24 6.83 6.55
C GLY A 44 -1.24 6.37 7.61
N HIS A 45 -2.50 6.75 7.48
CA HIS A 45 -3.58 6.30 8.37
C HIS A 45 -3.87 4.79 8.23
N LYS A 46 -3.91 4.28 6.99
CA LYS A 46 -3.97 2.84 6.70
C LYS A 46 -2.78 2.09 7.29
N LEU A 47 -1.58 2.64 7.13
CA LEU A 47 -0.35 2.06 7.64
C LEU A 47 -0.28 2.09 9.17
N SER A 48 -0.76 3.14 9.84
CA SER A 48 -0.80 3.24 11.31
C SER A 48 -1.87 2.37 11.95
N GLY A 49 -2.82 1.86 11.17
CA GLY A 49 -3.89 1.00 11.66
C GLY A 49 -4.91 1.78 12.51
N GLY A 50 -5.03 3.09 12.28
CA GLY A 50 -6.01 3.93 12.95
C GLY A 50 -7.45 3.48 12.63
N ASN A 51 -8.36 3.72 13.57
CA ASN A 51 -9.76 3.27 13.51
C ASN A 51 -10.59 3.83 12.32
N SER A 52 -10.07 4.78 11.53
CA SER A 52 -10.83 5.49 10.49
C SER A 52 -10.53 5.07 9.05
N THR A 53 -9.61 4.13 8.80
CA THR A 53 -9.28 3.71 7.43
C THR A 53 -9.37 2.21 7.30
N THR A 54 -10.46 1.78 6.66
CA THR A 54 -10.70 0.39 6.30
C THR A 54 -9.64 -0.04 5.29
N MET A 55 -8.79 -1.01 5.65
CA MET A 55 -7.92 -1.71 4.70
C MET A 55 -8.75 -2.77 3.98
N THR A 56 -8.67 -2.82 2.66
CA THR A 56 -9.38 -3.80 1.83
C THR A 56 -8.47 -4.98 1.45
N GLU A 57 -9.07 -6.09 1.04
CA GLU A 57 -8.31 -7.25 0.54
C GLU A 57 -7.54 -6.89 -0.73
N THR A 58 -8.16 -6.17 -1.66
CA THR A 58 -7.55 -5.72 -2.91
C THR A 58 -6.30 -4.86 -2.69
N GLU A 59 -6.33 -3.97 -1.71
CA GLU A 59 -5.16 -3.16 -1.33
C GLU A 59 -4.01 -4.02 -0.80
N CYS A 60 -4.32 -5.07 -0.03
CA CYS A 60 -3.32 -6.01 0.44
C CYS A 60 -2.75 -6.83 -0.72
N GLU A 61 -3.60 -7.37 -1.60
CA GLU A 61 -3.19 -8.17 -2.74
C GLU A 61 -2.31 -7.37 -3.70
N TRP A 62 -2.66 -6.11 -3.98
CA TRP A 62 -1.83 -5.23 -4.80
C TRP A 62 -0.45 -5.01 -4.16
N MET A 63 -0.41 -4.72 -2.85
CA MET A 63 0.87 -4.51 -2.14
C MET A 63 1.70 -5.79 -2.04
N GLU A 64 1.05 -6.95 -2.03
CA GLU A 64 1.70 -8.26 -2.05
C GLU A 64 2.25 -8.62 -3.44
N ALA A 65 1.60 -8.16 -4.51
CA ALA A 65 1.96 -8.43 -5.90
C ALA A 65 2.89 -7.38 -6.53
N VAL A 66 2.97 -6.17 -5.96
CA VAL A 66 3.74 -5.08 -6.55
C VAL A 66 5.22 -5.43 -6.67
N ASN A 67 5.75 -5.28 -7.89
CA ASN A 67 7.19 -5.39 -8.12
C ASN A 67 7.85 -4.03 -7.84
N PRO A 68 8.66 -3.89 -6.77
CA PRO A 68 9.28 -2.62 -6.42
C PRO A 68 10.37 -2.19 -7.42
N MET A 69 10.87 -3.10 -8.26
CA MET A 69 11.87 -2.80 -9.29
C MET A 69 11.24 -2.36 -10.61
N GLU A 70 9.93 -2.59 -10.78
CA GLU A 70 9.24 -2.04 -11.93
C GLU A 70 9.12 -0.53 -11.72
N PRO A 71 9.53 0.31 -12.69
CA PRO A 71 9.28 1.74 -12.59
C PRO A 71 7.77 1.98 -12.40
N ALA A 72 7.38 3.04 -11.69
CA ALA A 72 5.98 3.51 -11.81
C ALA A 72 5.75 3.64 -13.31
N LYS A 73 4.68 3.04 -13.85
CA LYS A 73 4.36 3.19 -15.27
C LYS A 73 4.49 4.69 -15.51
N ALA A 74 5.55 5.09 -16.21
CA ALA A 74 5.69 6.47 -16.61
C ALA A 74 4.42 6.68 -17.39
N ALA A 75 3.55 7.56 -16.89
CA ALA A 75 2.32 7.88 -17.56
C ALA A 75 2.71 8.27 -18.98
N ALA A 76 2.53 7.35 -19.92
CA ALA A 76 2.56 7.64 -21.32
C ALA A 76 1.28 8.43 -21.57
N GLN A 77 1.29 9.69 -21.16
CA GLN A 77 0.33 10.67 -21.63
C GLN A 77 0.96 11.27 -22.89
N SER A 78 0.32 10.87 -23.98
CA SER A 78 0.44 11.26 -25.39
C SER A 78 0.86 12.71 -25.65
#